data_AF-G5RYV8-F1
#
_entry.id   AF-G5RYV8-F1
#
_cell.length_a   1.000
_cell.length_b   1.000
_cell.length_c   1.000
_cell.angle_alpha   90.00
_cell.angle_beta   90.00
_cell.angle_gamma   90.00
#
_symmetry.space_group_name_H-M   'P 1'
#
loop_
_entity.id
_entity.type
_entity.pdbx_description
1 polymer ?
#
loop_
_entity_poly.entity_id
_entity_poly.type
_entity_poly.pdbx_seq_one_letter_code
_entity_poly.pdbx_strand_id
1 'polypeptide(L)'
;GAPQLNEQTGQMSKCDMCVDLLAKGEPPVCVATCPLEAIKFGPIDELRAKYGSVCDVYGLPDSSITKPNLVVKAHQGAEKEGKRHA
;
A
#
# COMPACT_ATOMS: atom_id res chain seq x y z
N GLY A 1 -2.23 3.47 6.21
CA GLY A 1 -1.37 2.80 7.21
C GLY A 1 -2.19 2.47 8.44
N ALA A 2 -1.87 1.35 9.09
CA ALA A 2 -2.50 0.99 10.35
C ALA A 2 -2.04 1.97 11.47
N PRO A 3 -2.93 2.43 12.36
CA PRO A 3 -2.54 3.22 13.51
C PRO A 3 -1.56 2.46 14.41
N GLN A 4 -0.56 3.14 14.95
CA GLN A 4 0.39 2.63 15.92
C GLN A 4 0.37 3.53 17.16
N LEU A 5 0.32 2.95 18.36
CA LEU A 5 0.34 3.70 19.61
C LEU A 5 1.79 4.07 19.98
N ASN A 6 2.02 5.35 20.24
CA ASN A 6 3.24 5.80 20.90
C ASN A 6 3.00 5.80 22.42
N GLU A 7 3.60 4.85 23.13
CA GLU A 7 3.37 4.66 24.57
C GLU A 7 3.87 5.85 25.43
N GLN A 8 4.89 6.58 24.98
CA GLN A 8 5.46 7.70 25.74
C GLN A 8 4.55 8.94 25.73
N THR A 9 3.94 9.22 24.58
CA THR A 9 3.07 10.38 24.39
C THR A 9 1.59 10.05 24.62
N GLY A 10 1.23 8.76 24.64
CA GLY A 10 -0.15 8.28 24.68
C GLY A 10 -0.95 8.55 23.40
N GLN A 11 -0.28 8.94 22.31
CA GLN A 11 -0.91 9.32 21.05
C GLN A 11 -0.78 8.22 20.00
N MET A 12 -1.81 8.04 19.18
CA MET A 12 -1.72 7.19 17.99
C MET A 12 -1.19 7.98 16.81
N SER A 13 -0.28 7.38 16.05
CA SER A 13 0.20 7.90 14.77
C SER A 13 -0.15 6.94 13.64
N LYS A 14 -0.29 7.46 12.42
CA LYS A 14 -0.48 6.65 11.22
C LYS A 14 0.22 7.31 10.03
N CYS A 15 0.49 6.51 9.01
CA CYS A 15 0.91 7.02 7.70
C CYS A 15 -0.10 8.07 7.19
N ASP A 16 0.44 9.23 6.82
CA ASP A 16 -0.25 10.42 6.31
C ASP A 16 -0.01 10.64 4.80
N MET A 17 0.64 9.67 4.14
CA MET A 17 1.06 9.72 2.74
C MET A 17 2.11 10.80 2.43
N CYS A 18 2.94 11.19 3.41
CA CYS A 18 3.98 12.21 3.24
C CYS A 18 3.40 13.53 2.71
N VAL A 19 2.33 14.01 3.36
CA VAL A 19 1.56 15.18 2.91
C VAL A 19 2.43 16.44 2.78
N ASP A 20 3.47 16.56 3.59
CA ASP A 20 4.45 17.64 3.57
C ASP A 20 5.37 17.60 2.33
N LEU A 21 5.77 16.41 1.89
CA LEU A 21 6.52 16.21 0.64
C LEU A 21 5.62 16.46 -0.58
N LEU A 22 4.40 15.93 -0.54
CA LEU A 22 3.41 16.14 -1.60
C LEU A 22 3.10 17.62 -1.80
N ALA A 23 3.03 18.41 -0.72
CA ALA A 23 2.83 19.86 -0.78
C ALA A 23 3.96 20.60 -1.49
N LYS A 24 5.17 20.01 -1.56
CA LYS A 24 6.33 20.53 -2.29
C LYS A 24 6.44 19.98 -3.72
N GLY A 25 5.52 19.11 -4.13
CA GLY A 25 5.59 18.40 -5.41
C GLY A 25 6.58 17.25 -5.42
N GLU A 26 7.05 16.81 -4.26
CA GLU A 26 7.96 15.67 -4.11
C GLU A 26 7.17 14.37 -3.91
N PRO A 27 7.69 13.22 -4.40
CA PRO A 27 7.05 11.92 -4.16
C PRO A 27 7.17 11.49 -2.69
N PRO A 28 6.25 10.63 -2.19
CA PRO A 28 6.39 10.05 -0.86
C PRO A 28 7.71 9.31 -0.69
N VAL A 29 8.29 9.34 0.52
CA VAL A 29 9.63 8.80 0.77
C VAL A 29 9.76 7.31 0.43
N CYS A 30 8.71 6.51 0.67
CA CYS A 30 8.72 5.08 0.35
C CYS A 30 8.74 4.81 -1.17
N VAL A 31 8.23 5.74 -1.98
CA VAL A 31 8.31 5.67 -3.44
C VAL A 31 9.69 6.14 -3.90
N ALA A 32 10.15 7.29 -3.40
CA ALA A 32 11.41 7.91 -3.79
C ALA A 32 12.62 7.01 -3.49
N THR A 33 12.57 6.27 -2.38
CA THR A 33 13.69 5.44 -1.91
C THR A 33 13.66 4.01 -2.44
N CYS A 34 12.61 3.58 -3.15
CA CYS A 34 12.51 2.21 -3.62
C CYS A 34 13.50 1.95 -4.77
N PRO A 35 14.59 1.18 -4.56
CA PRO A 35 15.63 1.03 -5.58
C PRO A 35 15.16 0.21 -6.79
N LEU A 36 14.18 -0.67 -6.57
CA LEU A 36 13.57 -1.51 -7.60
C LEU A 36 12.34 -0.87 -8.24
N GLU A 37 11.97 0.34 -7.81
CA GLU A 37 10.81 1.04 -8.35
C GLU A 37 9.47 0.28 -8.20
N ALA A 38 9.40 -0.66 -7.26
CA ALA A 38 8.25 -1.55 -7.06
C ALA A 38 7.04 -0.85 -6.42
N ILE A 39 7.24 0.30 -5.78
CA ILE A 39 6.17 1.08 -5.12
C ILE A 39 5.87 2.29 -6.00
N LYS A 40 4.59 2.48 -6.33
CA LYS A 40 4.08 3.64 -7.09
C LYS A 40 2.98 4.34 -6.27
N PHE A 41 2.83 5.64 -6.45
CA PHE A 41 1.83 6.47 -5.77
C PHE A 41 1.13 7.38 -6.78
N GLY A 42 -0.17 7.56 -6.61
CA GLY A 42 -0.99 8.38 -7.50
C GLY A 42 -2.49 8.07 -7.35
N PRO A 43 -3.33 8.67 -8.20
CA PRO A 43 -4.76 8.40 -8.25
C PRO A 43 -5.04 6.91 -8.47
N ILE A 44 -5.93 6.33 -7.67
CA ILE A 44 -6.15 4.88 -7.65
C ILE A 44 -6.69 4.36 -8.99
N ASP A 45 -7.50 5.13 -9.71
CA ASP A 45 -8.08 4.72 -10.99
C ASP A 45 -7.01 4.61 -12.08
N GLU A 46 -6.04 5.52 -12.10
CA GLU A 46 -4.89 5.45 -13.02
C GLU A 46 -4.00 4.24 -12.71
N LEU A 47 -3.74 4.00 -11.43
CA LEU A 47 -2.97 2.82 -11.00
C LEU A 47 -3.68 1.52 -11.36
N ARG A 48 -5.01 1.46 -11.20
CA ARG A 48 -5.81 0.30 -11.57
C ARG A 48 -5.86 0.07 -13.08
N ALA A 49 -5.96 1.14 -13.87
CA ALA A 49 -5.91 1.04 -15.32
C ALA A 49 -4.56 0.50 -15.82
N LYS A 50 -3.45 0.88 -15.16
CA LYS A 50 -2.09 0.50 -15.57
C LYS A 50 -1.64 -0.86 -15.04
N TYR A 51 -2.00 -1.20 -13.81
CA TYR A 51 -1.46 -2.36 -13.10
C TYR A 51 -2.51 -3.43 -12.75
N GLY A 52 -3.78 -3.21 -13.10
CA GLY A 52 -4.91 -4.07 -12.74
C GLY A 52 -5.53 -3.69 -11.40
N SER A 53 -6.59 -4.39 -11.00
CA SER A 53 -7.42 -4.02 -9.84
C SER A 53 -7.28 -4.96 -8.64
N VAL A 54 -6.31 -5.87 -8.66
CA VAL A 54 -6.10 -6.84 -7.57
C VAL A 54 -5.70 -6.09 -6.30
N CYS A 55 -6.49 -6.25 -5.24
CA CYS A 55 -6.20 -5.71 -3.90
C CYS A 55 -6.41 -6.73 -2.78
N ASP A 56 -6.86 -7.94 -3.14
CA ASP A 56 -6.99 -9.08 -2.25
C ASP A 56 -5.84 -10.07 -2.52
N VAL A 57 -4.92 -10.18 -1.57
CA VAL A 57 -3.80 -11.12 -1.60
C VAL A 57 -3.73 -11.89 -0.29
N TYR A 58 -3.01 -13.02 -0.29
CA TYR A 58 -2.87 -13.84 0.91
C TYR A 58 -2.31 -13.01 2.09
N GLY A 59 -2.97 -13.08 3.24
CA GLY A 59 -2.58 -12.37 4.46
C GLY A 59 -3.24 -10.99 4.66
N LEU A 60 -3.93 -10.44 3.67
CA LEU A 60 -4.73 -9.22 3.85
C LEU A 60 -6.19 -9.56 4.20
N PRO A 61 -6.88 -8.73 5.01
CA PRO A 61 -8.33 -8.82 5.20
C PRO A 61 -9.10 -8.62 3.90
N ASP A 62 -10.35 -9.08 3.87
CA ASP A 62 -11.19 -8.93 2.70
C ASP A 62 -11.42 -7.46 2.33
N SER A 63 -11.21 -7.13 1.05
CA SER A 63 -11.27 -5.75 0.56
C SER A 63 -12.66 -5.12 0.72
N SER A 64 -13.74 -5.91 0.83
CA SER A 64 -15.10 -5.40 1.02
C SER A 64 -15.30 -4.63 2.32
N ILE A 65 -14.45 -4.87 3.34
CA ILE A 65 -14.57 -4.24 4.67
C ILE A 65 -14.29 -2.74 4.59
N THR A 66 -13.22 -2.34 3.91
CA THR A 66 -12.75 -0.93 3.89
C THR A 66 -12.59 -0.33 2.50
N LYS A 67 -12.69 -1.14 1.44
CA LYS A 67 -12.50 -0.75 0.04
C LYS A 67 -11.17 0.03 -0.15
N PRO A 68 -10.02 -0.58 0.14
CA PRO A 68 -8.75 0.13 0.20
C PRO A 68 -8.32 0.67 -1.17
N ASN A 69 -7.67 1.83 -1.16
CA ASN A 69 -6.95 2.36 -2.32
C ASN A 69 -5.57 1.70 -2.41
N LEU A 70 -5.57 0.43 -2.79
CA LEU A 70 -4.38 -0.41 -2.95
C LEU A 70 -4.51 -1.22 -4.23
N VAL A 71 -3.39 -1.41 -4.92
CA VAL A 71 -3.24 -2.38 -6.02
C VAL A 71 -1.97 -3.17 -5.75
N VAL A 72 -2.05 -4.49 -5.87
CA VAL A 72 -0.93 -5.39 -5.67
C VAL A 72 -0.79 -6.31 -6.87
N LYS A 73 0.37 -6.26 -7.53
CA LYS A 73 0.77 -7.31 -8.47
C LYS A 73 1.31 -8.49 -7.67
N ALA A 74 0.43 -9.45 -7.36
CA ALA A 74 0.79 -10.59 -6.54
C ALA A 74 1.90 -11.43 -7.20
N HIS A 75 2.87 -11.86 -6.39
CA HIS A 75 3.71 -13.00 -6.74
C HIS A 75 2.85 -14.27 -6.71
N GLN A 76 3.23 -15.32 -7.46
CA GLN A 76 2.47 -16.57 -7.57
C GLN A 76 2.10 -17.17 -6.20
N GLY A 77 3.02 -17.15 -5.24
CA GLY A 77 2.78 -17.63 -3.87
C GLY A 77 1.92 -16.72 -2.97
N ALA A 78 1.53 -15.53 -3.44
CA ALA A 78 0.76 -14.53 -2.69
C ALA A 78 -0.66 -14.34 -3.23
N GLU A 79 -1.07 -15.08 -4.26
CA GLU A 79 -2.45 -15.09 -4.74
C GLU A 79 -3.42 -15.53 -3.63
N LYS A 80 -4.66 -15.02 -3.60
CA LYS A 80 -5.64 -15.27 -2.51
C LYS A 80 -5.93 -16.77 -2.32
N GLU A 81 -5.78 -17.57 -3.38
CA GLU A 81 -5.96 -19.02 -3.41
C GLU A 81 -4.63 -19.81 -3.23
N GLY A 82 -3.56 -19.13 -2.79
CA GLY A 82 -2.17 -19.58 -2.88
C GLY A 82 -1.93 -21.06 -2.62
N LYS A 83 -1.47 -21.78 -3.66
CA LYS A 83 -0.79 -23.07 -3.50
C LYS A 83 0.61 -22.78 -2.96
N ARG A 84 0.99 -23.42 -1.84
CA ARG A 84 2.37 -23.39 -1.36
C ARG A 84 3.27 -24.04 -2.41
N HIS A 85 4.15 -23.26 -3.01
CA HIS A 85 5.26 -23.79 -3.81
C HIS A 85 6.38 -24.18 -2.84
N ALA A 86 6.80 -25.45 -2.91
CA ALA A 86 7.93 -25.99 -2.18
C ALA A 86 9.25 -25.41 -2.70
#